data_AF-A0A9D8S2Z4-F1
#
_entry.id   AF-A0A9D8S2Z4-F1
#
_cell.length_a   1.000
_cell.length_b   1.000
_cell.length_c   1.000
_cell.angle_alpha   90.00
_cell.angle_beta   90.00
_cell.angle_gamma   90.00
#
_symmetry.space_group_name_H-M   'P 1'
#
loop_
_entity.id
_entity.type
_entity.pdbx_description
1 polymer ?
#
loop_
_entity_poly.entity_id
_entity_poly.type
_entity_poly.pdbx_seq_one_letter_code
_entity_poly.pdbx_strand_id
1 'polypeptide(L)'
;MALIQANFMSRSLLRTVPIQVILPADKFSFSENLPHEEKPFKTLYLLHGIFGNYTDWTANTRIQRWAEEKNLAVVMPSGDNSFYVDHPQSGSIYGSFIGEELVEITRKMFPLSRKREDTFIGGLSMGGYGAVRNGLKYYNTYSHIITLSGALHILETPDELHEGIIPSETFYFGNIREAAKSDKNPRILIQQLAHQMQTENSVHFPRIFQACGTEDHLLAVNRTYRSIFLENGIDLTYNEGTGDHDWDFWDTWIKKALDWLPLDESSAGVNSGNIRA
;
A
#
# COMPACT_ATOMS: atom_id res chain seq x y z
N MET A 1 -5.92 2.77 -20.96
CA MET A 1 -6.13 2.35 -19.57
C MET A 1 -7.24 3.14 -18.91
N ALA A 2 -8.34 2.48 -18.54
CA ALA A 2 -9.47 3.12 -17.87
C ALA A 2 -9.05 3.71 -16.51
N LEU A 3 -9.22 5.03 -16.37
CA LEU A 3 -9.06 5.75 -15.11
C LEU A 3 -10.46 6.08 -14.57
N ILE A 4 -10.83 5.44 -13.46
CA ILE A 4 -12.18 5.44 -12.93
C ILE A 4 -12.16 6.15 -11.58
N GLN A 5 -13.02 7.14 -11.41
CA GLN A 5 -13.34 7.69 -10.09
C GLN A 5 -14.66 7.10 -9.63
N ALA A 6 -14.69 6.57 -8.41
CA ALA A 6 -15.88 5.98 -7.84
C ALA A 6 -16.10 6.51 -6.42
N ASN A 7 -17.37 6.64 -6.05
CA ASN A 7 -17.79 7.00 -4.70
C ASN A 7 -18.74 5.91 -4.20
N PHE A 8 -18.53 5.44 -2.97
CA PHE A 8 -19.42 4.45 -2.36
C PHE A 8 -19.58 4.71 -0.86
N MET A 9 -20.69 4.25 -0.29
CA MET A 9 -20.94 4.31 1.15
C MET A 9 -20.07 3.26 1.86
N SER A 10 -19.14 3.71 2.71
CA SER A 10 -18.33 2.84 3.56
C SER A 10 -19.07 2.58 4.88
N ARG A 11 -19.19 1.31 5.27
CA ARG A 11 -19.69 0.90 6.58
C ARG A 11 -18.64 1.14 7.66
N SER A 12 -17.36 0.93 7.34
CA SER A 12 -16.26 1.15 8.29
C SER A 12 -16.09 2.63 8.66
N LEU A 13 -16.43 3.54 7.75
CA LEU A 13 -16.24 4.99 7.92
C LEU A 13 -17.55 5.78 8.06
N LEU A 14 -18.70 5.11 7.93
CA LEU A 14 -20.05 5.69 8.05
C LEU A 14 -20.28 6.92 7.16
N ARG A 15 -19.66 6.93 5.98
CA ARG A 15 -19.74 8.03 5.01
C ARG A 15 -19.47 7.55 3.59
N THR A 16 -19.82 8.39 2.62
CA THR A 16 -19.38 8.18 1.24
C THR A 16 -17.88 8.47 1.12
N VAL A 17 -17.14 7.57 0.46
CA VAL A 17 -15.68 7.65 0.31
C VAL A 17 -15.31 7.60 -1.18
N PRO A 18 -14.42 8.51 -1.65
CA PRO A 18 -13.90 8.47 -2.99
C PRO A 18 -12.71 7.52 -3.13
N ILE A 19 -12.64 6.84 -4.27
CA ILE A 19 -11.49 6.05 -4.71
C ILE A 19 -11.16 6.40 -6.17
N GLN A 20 -9.89 6.26 -6.53
CA GLN A 20 -9.44 6.26 -7.92
C GLN A 20 -8.95 4.85 -8.28
N VAL A 21 -9.35 4.38 -9.46
CA VAL A 21 -9.02 3.03 -9.93
C VAL A 21 -8.43 3.12 -11.33
N ILE A 22 -7.29 2.48 -11.50
CA ILE A 22 -6.64 2.22 -12.79
C ILE A 22 -7.01 0.77 -13.13
N LEU A 23 -7.85 0.54 -14.15
CA LEU A 23 -8.29 -0.80 -14.58
C LEU A 23 -7.88 -1.13 -16.03
N PRO A 24 -6.99 -2.11 -16.28
CA PRO A 24 -6.43 -2.39 -17.61
C PRO A 24 -7.40 -3.11 -18.56
N ALA A 25 -8.66 -2.67 -18.61
CA ALA A 25 -9.76 -3.29 -19.33
C ALA A 25 -9.89 -2.89 -20.81
N ASP A 26 -9.19 -1.83 -21.25
CA ASP A 26 -9.32 -1.21 -22.57
C ASP A 26 -8.10 -1.42 -23.47
N LYS A 27 -7.25 -2.41 -23.15
CA LYS A 27 -6.11 -2.77 -24.01
C LYS A 27 -6.63 -3.35 -25.32
N PHE A 28 -6.27 -2.74 -26.44
CA PHE A 28 -6.50 -3.29 -27.78
C PHE A 28 -5.17 -3.41 -28.54
N SER A 29 -5.12 -4.35 -29.50
CA SER A 29 -4.02 -4.49 -30.45
C SER A 29 -4.60 -4.59 -31.85
N PHE A 30 -3.88 -4.05 -32.84
CA PHE A 30 -4.21 -4.21 -34.25
C PHE A 30 -3.86 -5.61 -34.79
N SER A 31 -3.06 -6.39 -34.05
CA SER A 31 -2.80 -7.81 -34.38
C SER A 31 -3.83 -8.70 -33.69
N GLU A 32 -4.50 -9.58 -34.44
CA GLU A 32 -5.57 -10.50 -33.97
C GLU A 32 -5.15 -11.53 -32.89
N ASN A 33 -3.91 -11.51 -32.41
CA ASN A 33 -3.34 -12.55 -31.54
C ASN A 33 -3.07 -12.11 -30.09
N LEU A 34 -3.83 -11.16 -29.53
CA LEU A 34 -3.86 -11.06 -28.06
C LEU A 34 -4.86 -12.09 -27.52
N PRO A 35 -4.43 -13.10 -26.76
CA PRO A 35 -5.36 -13.96 -26.05
C PRO A 35 -6.21 -13.07 -25.14
N HIS A 36 -7.49 -12.94 -25.47
CA HIS A 36 -8.47 -12.24 -24.66
C HIS A 36 -8.90 -13.18 -23.53
N GLU A 37 -7.96 -13.62 -22.70
CA GLU A 37 -8.32 -14.34 -21.49
C GLU A 37 -8.90 -13.33 -20.51
N GLU A 38 -10.21 -13.42 -20.28
CA GLU A 38 -10.95 -12.71 -19.23
C GLU A 38 -10.55 -13.22 -17.84
N LYS A 39 -9.26 -13.12 -17.50
CA LYS A 39 -8.75 -13.45 -16.17
C LYS A 39 -8.94 -12.27 -15.23
N PRO A 40 -9.33 -12.51 -13.96
CA PRO A 40 -9.38 -11.45 -12.96
C PRO A 40 -8.02 -10.79 -12.78
N PHE A 41 -8.00 -9.46 -12.64
CA PHE A 41 -6.76 -8.70 -12.48
C PHE A 41 -6.14 -8.90 -11.10
N LYS A 42 -4.80 -9.04 -11.06
CA LYS A 42 -4.03 -8.81 -9.83
C LYS A 42 -4.20 -7.34 -9.43
N THR A 43 -4.19 -7.05 -8.13
CA THR A 43 -4.58 -5.73 -7.61
C THR A 43 -3.60 -5.20 -6.59
N LEU A 44 -3.17 -3.96 -6.76
CA LEU A 44 -2.43 -3.17 -5.77
C LEU A 44 -3.35 -2.12 -5.14
N TYR A 45 -3.48 -2.15 -3.81
CA TYR A 45 -4.09 -1.09 -3.03
C TYR A 45 -2.99 -0.10 -2.61
N LEU A 46 -3.01 1.11 -3.18
CA LEU A 46 -1.90 2.06 -3.11
C LEU A 46 -2.29 3.30 -2.29
N LEU A 47 -1.67 3.45 -1.13
CA LEU A 47 -2.00 4.43 -0.09
C LEU A 47 -1.19 5.71 -0.24
N HIS A 48 -1.84 6.86 -0.03
CA HIS A 48 -1.20 8.18 -0.10
C HIS A 48 -0.53 8.58 1.24
N GLY A 49 0.27 9.64 1.18
CA GLY A 49 0.93 10.23 2.35
C GLY A 49 0.00 11.12 3.18
N ILE A 50 0.53 11.70 4.25
CA ILE A 50 -0.21 12.71 5.01
C ILE A 50 -0.51 13.94 4.13
N PHE A 51 -1.64 14.60 4.35
CA PHE A 51 -2.18 15.71 3.54
C PHE A 51 -2.65 15.33 2.13
N GLY A 52 -2.50 14.06 1.75
CA GLY A 52 -2.90 13.54 0.46
C GLY A 52 -4.34 13.05 0.37
N ASN A 53 -4.71 12.56 -0.81
CA ASN A 53 -5.96 11.85 -1.06
C ASN A 53 -5.84 10.83 -2.21
N TYR A 54 -6.98 10.24 -2.60
CA TYR A 54 -7.12 9.25 -3.67
C TYR A 54 -6.55 9.65 -5.05
N THR A 55 -6.32 10.93 -5.32
CA THR A 55 -5.79 11.42 -6.61
C THR A 55 -4.27 11.58 -6.66
N ASP A 56 -3.61 11.58 -5.50
CA ASP A 56 -2.22 12.01 -5.38
C ASP A 56 -1.25 11.23 -6.28
N TRP A 57 -1.40 9.91 -6.29
CA TRP A 57 -0.55 9.03 -7.09
C TRP A 57 -0.70 9.31 -8.59
N THR A 58 -1.90 9.59 -9.10
CA THR A 58 -2.08 9.90 -10.53
C THR A 58 -1.70 11.33 -10.88
N ALA A 59 -1.83 12.26 -9.95
CA ALA A 59 -1.47 13.66 -10.15
C ALA A 59 0.06 13.87 -10.15
N ASN A 60 0.79 13.09 -9.37
CA ASN A 60 2.21 13.34 -9.11
C ASN A 60 3.15 12.26 -9.66
N THR A 61 2.62 11.17 -10.26
CA THR A 61 3.45 10.07 -10.76
C THR A 61 2.93 9.54 -12.09
N ARG A 62 3.70 8.63 -12.71
CA ARG A 62 3.34 7.90 -13.94
C ARG A 62 2.71 6.54 -13.66
N ILE A 63 2.12 6.35 -12.47
CA ILE A 63 1.54 5.06 -12.03
C ILE A 63 0.57 4.42 -13.03
N GLN A 64 -0.25 5.23 -13.72
CA GLN A 64 -1.20 4.71 -14.72
C GLN A 64 -0.47 4.00 -15.87
N ARG A 65 0.63 4.59 -16.34
CA ARG A 65 1.48 3.98 -17.37
C ARG A 65 2.14 2.70 -16.85
N TRP A 66 2.70 2.73 -15.65
CA TRP A 66 3.40 1.58 -15.08
C TRP A 66 2.47 0.39 -14.81
N ALA A 67 1.24 0.66 -14.37
CA ALA A 67 0.21 -0.34 -14.19
C ALA A 67 -0.28 -0.93 -15.52
N GLU A 68 -0.42 -0.11 -16.56
CA GLU A 68 -0.77 -0.54 -17.92
C GLU A 68 0.25 -1.54 -18.47
N GLU A 69 1.54 -1.22 -18.38
CA GLU A 69 2.64 -2.08 -18.83
C GLU A 69 2.64 -3.46 -18.15
N LYS A 70 1.98 -3.58 -16.98
CA LYS A 70 2.00 -4.78 -16.12
C LYS A 70 0.66 -5.49 -15.97
N ASN A 71 -0.38 -5.01 -16.65
CA ASN A 71 -1.74 -5.55 -16.53
C ASN A 71 -2.24 -5.60 -15.07
N LEU A 72 -1.87 -4.58 -14.28
CA LEU A 72 -2.16 -4.49 -12.86
C LEU A 72 -3.32 -3.53 -12.62
N ALA A 73 -4.33 -3.95 -11.86
CA ALA A 73 -5.32 -3.02 -11.32
C ALA A 73 -4.71 -2.27 -10.14
N VAL A 74 -4.90 -0.94 -10.07
CA VAL A 74 -4.44 -0.13 -8.93
C VAL A 74 -5.63 0.60 -8.34
N VAL A 75 -5.87 0.40 -7.05
CA VAL A 75 -6.93 1.05 -6.27
C VAL A 75 -6.28 2.03 -5.30
N MET A 76 -6.62 3.30 -5.42
CA MET A 76 -6.10 4.39 -4.58
C MET A 76 -7.25 4.97 -3.76
N PRO A 77 -7.36 4.65 -2.47
CA PRO A 77 -8.41 5.18 -1.60
C PRO A 77 -8.01 6.50 -0.95
N SER A 78 -8.99 7.28 -0.51
CA SER A 78 -8.74 8.34 0.48
C SER A 78 -8.69 7.73 1.88
N GLY A 79 -7.57 7.95 2.57
CA GLY A 79 -7.35 7.58 3.96
C GLY A 79 -7.51 8.73 4.95
N ASP A 80 -7.72 9.97 4.47
CA ASP A 80 -7.56 11.20 5.25
C ASP A 80 -6.20 11.22 6.01
N ASN A 81 -6.03 12.12 6.97
CA ASN A 81 -4.89 12.10 7.90
C ASN A 81 -5.15 11.12 9.06
N SER A 82 -5.38 9.83 8.76
CA SER A 82 -5.79 8.84 9.78
C SER A 82 -4.69 7.85 10.17
N PHE A 83 -3.55 7.85 9.47
CA PHE A 83 -2.56 6.78 9.56
C PHE A 83 -3.10 5.38 9.27
N TYR A 84 -4.29 5.27 8.67
CA TYR A 84 -4.93 3.99 8.34
C TYR A 84 -5.09 3.05 9.55
N VAL A 85 -5.33 3.64 10.74
CA VAL A 85 -5.63 2.89 11.98
C VAL A 85 -7.08 3.06 12.41
N ASP A 86 -7.53 2.15 13.27
CA ASP A 86 -8.89 2.17 13.79
C ASP A 86 -9.03 3.15 14.96
N HIS A 87 -10.03 4.02 14.88
CA HIS A 87 -10.45 4.92 15.95
C HIS A 87 -11.91 4.65 16.35
N PRO A 88 -12.17 3.68 17.25
CA PRO A 88 -13.52 3.30 17.64
C PRO A 88 -14.35 4.46 18.21
N GLN A 89 -13.71 5.37 18.95
CA GLN A 89 -14.39 6.50 19.59
C GLN A 89 -14.98 7.51 18.58
N SER A 90 -14.37 7.67 17.41
CA SER A 90 -14.83 8.57 16.35
C SER A 90 -15.57 7.84 15.22
N GLY A 91 -15.69 6.52 15.28
CA GLY A 91 -16.24 5.70 14.19
C GLY A 91 -15.37 5.67 12.93
N SER A 92 -14.12 6.12 13.00
CA SER A 92 -13.19 6.15 11.87
C SER A 92 -12.35 4.87 11.85
N ILE A 93 -12.93 3.78 11.33
CA ILE A 93 -12.31 2.44 11.34
C ILE A 93 -11.49 2.22 10.05
N TYR A 94 -10.43 3.01 9.87
CA TYR A 94 -9.63 2.99 8.63
C TYR A 94 -8.81 1.71 8.44
N GLY A 95 -8.43 1.04 9.53
CA GLY A 95 -7.73 -0.24 9.45
C GLY A 95 -8.60 -1.31 8.80
N SER A 96 -9.81 -1.53 9.32
CA SER A 96 -10.76 -2.47 8.69
C SER A 96 -11.22 -2.02 7.31
N PHE A 97 -11.34 -0.72 7.09
CA PHE A 97 -11.65 -0.20 5.75
C PHE A 97 -10.62 -0.66 4.72
N ILE A 98 -9.32 -0.48 5.00
CA ILE A 98 -8.24 -0.88 4.10
C ILE A 98 -8.06 -2.41 4.07
N GLY A 99 -8.13 -3.06 5.23
CA GLY A 99 -7.86 -4.50 5.36
C GLY A 99 -8.89 -5.41 4.72
N GLU A 100 -10.16 -4.97 4.71
CA GLU A 100 -11.31 -5.82 4.43
C GLU A 100 -12.31 -5.13 3.49
N GLU A 101 -12.95 -4.04 3.93
CA GLU A 101 -14.11 -3.47 3.22
C GLU A 101 -13.76 -2.99 1.81
N LEU A 102 -12.66 -2.25 1.66
CA LEU A 102 -12.20 -1.73 0.37
C LEU A 102 -11.90 -2.87 -0.61
N VAL A 103 -11.32 -3.97 -0.12
CA VAL A 103 -11.01 -5.14 -0.94
C VAL A 103 -12.29 -5.84 -1.38
N GLU A 104 -13.25 -6.03 -0.46
CA GLU A 104 -14.53 -6.66 -0.76
C GLU A 104 -15.35 -5.86 -1.77
N ILE A 105 -15.46 -4.54 -1.60
CA ILE A 105 -16.30 -3.71 -2.46
C ILE A 105 -15.70 -3.58 -3.86
N THR A 106 -14.38 -3.44 -3.98
CA THR A 106 -13.72 -3.35 -5.29
C THR A 106 -13.80 -4.66 -6.06
N ARG A 107 -13.73 -5.82 -5.39
CA ARG A 107 -13.99 -7.14 -5.99
C ARG A 107 -15.46 -7.37 -6.41
N LYS A 108 -16.40 -6.57 -5.91
CA LYS A 108 -17.80 -6.58 -6.38
C LYS A 108 -18.00 -5.65 -7.57
N MET A 109 -17.25 -4.55 -7.63
CA MET A 109 -17.35 -3.55 -8.70
C MET A 109 -16.54 -3.91 -9.95
N PHE A 110 -15.42 -4.60 -9.79
CA PHE A 110 -14.44 -4.84 -10.85
C PHE A 110 -14.00 -6.31 -10.90
N PRO A 111 -13.53 -6.81 -12.06
CA PRO A 111 -13.07 -8.19 -12.21
C PRO A 111 -11.67 -8.38 -11.58
N LEU A 112 -11.60 -8.33 -10.25
CA LEU A 112 -10.35 -8.45 -9.49
C LEU A 112 -10.19 -9.85 -8.91
N SER A 113 -8.96 -10.35 -8.86
CA SER A 113 -8.67 -11.64 -8.24
C SER A 113 -9.05 -11.65 -6.76
N ARG A 114 -9.55 -12.81 -6.30
CA ARG A 114 -9.89 -13.06 -4.90
C ARG A 114 -8.79 -13.75 -4.11
N LYS A 115 -7.71 -14.11 -4.81
CA LYS A 115 -6.56 -14.83 -4.26
C LYS A 115 -5.64 -13.89 -3.49
N ARG A 116 -5.09 -14.38 -2.38
CA ARG A 116 -4.11 -13.64 -1.56
C ARG A 116 -2.86 -13.33 -2.38
N GLU A 117 -2.38 -14.30 -3.14
CA GLU A 117 -1.19 -14.21 -4.00
C GLU A 117 -1.28 -13.12 -5.10
N ASP A 118 -2.49 -12.67 -5.42
CA ASP A 118 -2.77 -11.65 -6.45
C ASP A 118 -3.15 -10.29 -5.84
N THR A 119 -3.13 -10.17 -4.51
CA THR A 119 -3.59 -8.99 -3.76
C THR A 119 -2.42 -8.37 -2.99
N PHE A 120 -2.12 -7.11 -3.31
CA PHE A 120 -0.96 -6.37 -2.82
C PHE A 120 -1.38 -5.07 -2.15
N ILE A 121 -0.58 -4.59 -1.20
CA ILE A 121 -0.75 -3.28 -0.57
C ILE A 121 0.55 -2.49 -0.67
N GLY A 122 0.45 -1.18 -0.89
CA GLY A 122 1.62 -0.31 -0.98
C GLY A 122 1.32 1.10 -0.52
N GLY A 123 2.35 1.90 -0.25
CA GLY A 123 2.17 3.33 0.01
C GLY A 123 3.46 4.07 0.32
N LEU A 124 3.34 5.39 0.45
CA LEU A 124 4.43 6.29 0.81
C LEU A 124 4.21 6.97 2.16
N SER A 125 5.26 7.31 2.92
CA SER A 125 5.14 8.10 4.16
C SER A 125 4.12 7.50 5.14
N MET A 126 3.05 8.25 5.49
CA MET A 126 1.88 7.76 6.23
C MET A 126 1.26 6.50 5.59
N GLY A 127 1.10 6.47 4.27
CA GLY A 127 0.66 5.30 3.52
C GLY A 127 1.66 4.16 3.52
N GLY A 128 2.96 4.44 3.63
CA GLY A 128 4.00 3.42 3.81
C GLY A 128 3.88 2.73 5.17
N TYR A 129 3.64 3.51 6.23
CA TYR A 129 3.24 2.95 7.54
C TYR A 129 1.93 2.15 7.44
N GLY A 130 0.91 2.73 6.80
CA GLY A 130 -0.40 2.09 6.62
C GLY A 130 -0.31 0.76 5.86
N ALA A 131 0.56 0.68 4.85
CA ALA A 131 0.79 -0.53 4.07
C ALA A 131 1.45 -1.63 4.91
N VAL A 132 2.48 -1.29 5.70
CA VAL A 132 3.13 -2.24 6.60
C VAL A 132 2.16 -2.73 7.67
N ARG A 133 1.50 -1.81 8.39
CA ARG A 133 0.56 -2.16 9.46
C ARG A 133 -0.59 -3.01 8.94
N ASN A 134 -1.28 -2.57 7.89
CA ASN A 134 -2.46 -3.28 7.39
C ASN A 134 -2.09 -4.55 6.62
N GLY A 135 -0.98 -4.56 5.90
CA GLY A 135 -0.48 -5.78 5.25
C GLY A 135 -0.16 -6.88 6.27
N LEU A 136 0.46 -6.53 7.39
CA LEU A 136 0.73 -7.48 8.48
C LEU A 136 -0.56 -7.88 9.23
N LYS A 137 -1.37 -6.92 9.67
CA LYS A 137 -2.62 -7.21 10.40
C LYS A 137 -3.58 -8.08 9.59
N TYR A 138 -3.72 -7.79 8.30
CA TYR A 138 -4.56 -8.51 7.37
C TYR A 138 -3.72 -9.39 6.44
N TYR A 139 -2.75 -10.12 7.00
CA TYR A 139 -1.83 -10.99 6.25
C TYR A 139 -2.53 -12.05 5.41
N ASN A 140 -3.76 -12.44 5.75
CA ASN A 140 -4.56 -13.37 4.94
C ASN A 140 -5.13 -12.72 3.67
N THR A 141 -5.23 -11.39 3.63
CA THR A 141 -5.68 -10.62 2.48
C THR A 141 -4.53 -10.30 1.54
N TYR A 142 -3.39 -9.87 2.08
CA TYR A 142 -2.27 -9.33 1.31
C TYR A 142 -1.08 -10.29 1.25
N SER A 143 -0.55 -10.53 0.06
CA SER A 143 0.67 -11.34 -0.11
C SER A 143 1.96 -10.51 -0.15
N HIS A 144 1.89 -9.25 -0.56
CA HIS A 144 3.03 -8.36 -0.73
C HIS A 144 2.73 -6.96 -0.18
N ILE A 145 3.73 -6.37 0.45
CA ILE A 145 3.71 -5.02 1.02
C ILE A 145 4.79 -4.17 0.34
N ILE A 146 4.44 -2.96 -0.09
CA ILE A 146 5.37 -1.96 -0.59
C ILE A 146 5.37 -0.77 0.37
N THR A 147 6.54 -0.39 0.90
CA THR A 147 6.69 0.80 1.75
C THR A 147 7.78 1.71 1.22
N LEU A 148 7.40 2.92 0.83
CA LEU A 148 8.27 3.93 0.26
C LEU A 148 8.41 5.08 1.27
N SER A 149 9.60 5.28 1.81
CA SER A 149 9.85 6.27 2.87
C SER A 149 8.83 6.18 4.02
N GLY A 150 8.57 4.98 4.55
CA GLY A 150 7.51 4.75 5.51
C GLY A 150 7.71 5.51 6.83
N ALA A 151 6.65 6.15 7.33
CA ALA A 151 6.64 6.87 8.62
C ALA A 151 6.53 5.90 9.81
N LEU A 152 7.55 5.08 10.00
CA LEU A 152 7.54 3.95 10.94
C LEU A 152 8.04 4.29 12.36
N HIS A 153 8.31 5.57 12.66
CA HIS A 153 8.94 6.00 13.92
C HIS A 153 7.97 6.30 15.05
N ILE A 154 6.72 6.64 14.74
CA ILE A 154 5.78 7.29 15.68
C ILE A 154 5.53 6.47 16.96
N LEU A 155 5.55 5.13 16.86
CA LEU A 155 5.27 4.24 17.98
C LEU A 155 6.54 3.58 18.55
N GLU A 156 7.70 4.02 18.09
CA GLU A 156 9.01 3.48 18.47
C GLU A 156 9.57 4.14 19.72
N THR A 157 9.36 5.44 19.82
CA THR A 157 9.86 6.29 20.88
C THR A 157 8.67 6.96 21.57
N PRO A 158 7.78 6.20 22.23
CA PRO A 158 6.53 6.73 22.81
C PRO A 158 6.74 7.74 23.96
N ASP A 159 7.98 7.89 24.41
CA ASP A 159 8.42 8.87 25.41
C ASP A 159 8.97 10.16 24.79
N GLU A 160 9.30 10.14 23.50
CA GLU A 160 9.78 11.30 22.76
C GLU A 160 8.59 11.94 22.05
N LEU A 161 8.06 13.04 22.60
CA LEU A 161 7.06 13.82 21.91
C LEU A 161 7.73 14.55 20.74
N HIS A 162 7.36 14.19 19.51
CA HIS A 162 7.79 14.90 18.32
C HIS A 162 6.93 16.18 18.16
N GLU A 163 7.44 17.32 18.62
CA GLU A 163 6.81 18.63 18.34
C GLU A 163 7.03 19.00 16.86
N GLY A 164 5.95 19.36 16.15
CA GLY A 164 6.02 19.67 14.72
C GLY A 164 4.79 20.39 14.17
N ILE A 165 4.77 20.61 12.85
CA ILE A 165 3.68 21.28 12.10
C ILE A 165 2.41 20.41 12.02
N ILE A 166 2.56 19.11 12.26
CA ILE A 166 1.50 18.10 12.20
C ILE A 166 0.79 18.03 13.57
N PRO A 167 -0.53 17.79 13.63
CA PRO A 167 -1.23 17.44 14.87
C PRO A 167 -0.44 16.42 15.71
N SER A 168 -0.46 16.58 17.04
CA SER A 168 0.23 15.66 17.96
C SER A 168 -0.09 14.22 17.60
N GLU A 169 0.90 13.33 17.71
CA GLU A 169 0.74 11.89 17.45
C GLU A 169 -0.45 11.29 18.22
N THR A 170 -0.78 11.87 19.39
CA THR A 170 -1.95 11.51 20.18
C THR A 170 -3.29 11.69 19.45
N PHE A 171 -3.38 12.61 18.48
CA PHE A 171 -4.53 12.77 17.59
C PHE A 171 -4.72 11.53 16.71
N TYR A 172 -3.64 10.95 16.20
CA TYR A 172 -3.67 9.78 15.30
C TYR A 172 -3.67 8.44 16.04
N PHE A 173 -3.12 8.37 17.25
CA PHE A 173 -2.92 7.09 17.92
C PHE A 173 -3.64 6.97 19.26
N GLY A 174 -4.13 8.08 19.82
CA GLY A 174 -4.69 8.16 21.17
C GLY A 174 -3.56 8.18 22.21
N ASN A 175 -3.67 7.36 23.24
CA ASN A 175 -2.59 7.19 24.21
C ASN A 175 -1.41 6.48 23.54
N ILE A 176 -0.34 7.22 23.25
CA ILE A 176 0.83 6.73 22.51
C ILE A 176 1.50 5.55 23.20
N ARG A 177 1.57 5.54 24.53
CA ARG A 177 2.17 4.43 25.29
C ARG A 177 1.37 3.13 25.17
N GLU A 178 0.05 3.23 25.05
CA GLU A 178 -0.83 2.08 24.83
C GLU A 178 -0.78 1.65 23.36
N ALA A 179 -0.84 2.60 22.42
CA ALA A 179 -0.74 2.34 20.99
C ALA A 179 0.57 1.66 20.60
N ALA A 180 1.69 2.05 21.23
CA ALA A 180 3.00 1.44 21.01
C ALA A 180 3.06 -0.05 21.38
N LYS A 181 2.14 -0.52 22.22
CA LYS A 181 2.00 -1.92 22.65
C LYS A 181 0.88 -2.67 21.92
N SER A 182 0.19 -2.03 20.98
CA SER A 182 -0.94 -2.60 20.25
C SER A 182 -0.58 -2.94 18.81
N ASP A 183 -1.54 -3.48 18.08
CA ASP A 183 -1.52 -3.72 16.62
C ASP A 183 -1.34 -2.45 15.76
N LYS A 184 -1.27 -1.26 16.38
CA LYS A 184 -0.87 -0.03 15.71
C LYS A 184 0.63 -0.03 15.50
N ASN A 185 1.43 -0.59 16.42
CA ASN A 185 2.87 -0.71 16.22
C ASN A 185 3.20 -1.92 15.31
N PRO A 186 3.79 -1.72 14.12
CA PRO A 186 4.10 -2.84 13.24
C PRO A 186 5.07 -3.86 13.84
N ARG A 187 5.96 -3.48 14.77
CA ARG A 187 6.79 -4.45 15.50
C ARG A 187 5.96 -5.44 16.31
N ILE A 188 4.92 -4.96 16.98
CA ILE A 188 4.03 -5.81 17.77
C ILE A 188 3.31 -6.81 16.86
N LEU A 189 2.84 -6.36 15.68
CA LEU A 189 2.26 -7.26 14.67
C LEU A 189 3.27 -8.31 14.19
N ILE A 190 4.52 -7.94 13.91
CA ILE A 190 5.57 -8.88 13.50
C ILE A 190 5.77 -9.96 14.57
N GLN A 191 5.88 -9.56 15.85
CA GLN A 191 6.05 -10.50 16.96
C GLN A 191 4.85 -11.45 17.10
N GLN A 192 3.62 -10.92 16.98
CA GLN A 192 2.39 -11.71 17.05
C GLN A 192 2.31 -12.74 15.92
N LEU A 193 2.61 -12.32 14.67
CA LEU A 193 2.63 -13.19 13.51
C LEU A 193 3.73 -14.25 13.61
N ALA A 194 4.95 -13.86 14.01
CA ALA A 194 6.05 -14.80 14.21
C ALA A 194 5.69 -15.88 15.25
N HIS A 195 4.98 -15.51 16.32
CA HIS A 195 4.47 -16.47 17.29
C HIS A 195 3.40 -17.39 16.70
N GLN A 196 2.41 -16.86 15.98
CA GLN A 196 1.38 -17.68 15.31
C GLN A 196 1.97 -18.69 14.32
N MET A 197 3.01 -18.29 13.57
CA MET A 197 3.71 -19.16 12.63
C MET A 197 4.38 -20.38 13.28
N GLN A 198 4.65 -20.34 14.59
CA GLN A 198 5.20 -21.50 15.32
C GLN A 198 4.14 -22.59 15.54
N THR A 199 2.86 -22.24 15.53
CA THR A 199 1.75 -23.16 15.80
C THR A 199 0.88 -23.44 14.57
N GLU A 200 0.90 -22.56 13.56
CA GLU A 200 0.01 -22.63 12.39
C GLU A 200 0.79 -22.51 11.07
N ASN A 201 0.95 -23.63 10.36
CA ASN A 201 1.70 -23.68 9.09
C ASN A 201 1.06 -22.87 7.95
N SER A 202 -0.22 -22.49 8.05
CA SER A 202 -0.92 -21.67 7.05
C SER A 202 -0.66 -20.17 7.22
N VAL A 203 -0.05 -19.75 8.32
CA VAL A 203 0.29 -18.35 8.58
C VAL A 203 1.63 -18.06 7.94
N HIS A 204 1.68 -17.03 7.11
CA HIS A 204 2.90 -16.58 6.46
C HIS A 204 2.94 -15.06 6.43
N PHE A 205 4.13 -14.51 6.66
CA PHE A 205 4.37 -13.11 6.40
C PHE A 205 4.10 -12.77 4.93
N PRO A 206 3.52 -11.59 4.65
CA PRO A 206 3.63 -10.98 3.34
C PRO A 206 5.11 -10.68 3.02
N ARG A 207 5.49 -10.78 1.75
CA ARG A 207 6.81 -10.30 1.30
C ARG A 207 6.84 -8.78 1.34
N ILE A 208 8.01 -8.18 1.59
CA ILE A 208 8.14 -6.73 1.74
C ILE A 208 9.13 -6.15 0.75
N PHE A 209 8.70 -5.14 0.01
CA PHE A 209 9.57 -4.21 -0.70
C PHE A 209 9.66 -2.91 0.09
N GLN A 210 10.87 -2.52 0.45
CA GLN A 210 11.13 -1.28 1.19
C GLN A 210 12.14 -0.43 0.43
N ALA A 211 11.82 0.84 0.21
CA ALA A 211 12.75 1.82 -0.33
C ALA A 211 12.66 3.14 0.44
N CYS A 212 13.79 3.81 0.66
CA CYS A 212 13.84 5.13 1.29
C CYS A 212 14.97 5.96 0.70
N GLY A 213 14.75 7.27 0.60
CA GLY A 213 15.71 8.24 0.09
C GLY A 213 16.92 8.34 1.01
N THR A 214 18.13 8.47 0.45
CA THR A 214 19.34 8.66 1.28
C THR A 214 19.38 10.01 1.98
N GLU A 215 18.62 10.99 1.47
CA GLU A 215 18.47 12.32 2.05
C GLU A 215 17.19 12.47 2.88
N ASP A 216 16.31 11.46 2.89
CA ASP A 216 15.03 11.48 3.59
C ASP A 216 15.22 11.42 5.12
N HIS A 217 14.58 12.33 5.84
CA HIS A 217 14.57 12.36 7.31
C HIS A 217 14.06 11.06 7.97
N LEU A 218 13.30 10.23 7.26
CA LEU A 218 12.82 8.93 7.73
C LEU A 218 13.80 7.76 7.47
N LEU A 219 14.97 8.01 6.89
CA LEU A 219 15.93 6.96 6.54
C LEU A 219 16.36 6.13 7.75
N ALA A 220 16.64 6.79 8.89
CA ALA A 220 17.10 6.12 10.10
C ALA A 220 16.09 5.08 10.59
N VAL A 221 14.81 5.44 10.68
CA VAL A 221 13.77 4.48 11.10
C VAL A 221 13.53 3.41 10.04
N ASN A 222 13.65 3.73 8.75
CA ASN A 222 13.54 2.73 7.70
C ASN A 222 14.66 1.69 7.79
N ARG A 223 15.90 2.09 8.13
CA ARG A 223 17.00 1.14 8.43
C ARG A 223 16.72 0.30 9.67
N THR A 224 16.13 0.88 10.72
CA THR A 224 15.69 0.10 11.91
C THR A 224 14.68 -0.98 11.51
N TYR A 225 13.68 -0.64 10.70
CA TYR A 225 12.68 -1.60 10.26
C TYR A 225 13.22 -2.65 9.30
N ARG A 226 14.19 -2.29 8.44
CA ARG A 226 14.95 -3.29 7.67
C ARG A 226 15.56 -4.36 8.58
N SER A 227 16.23 -3.97 9.66
CA SER A 227 16.80 -4.93 10.61
C SER A 227 15.73 -5.79 11.26
N ILE A 228 14.63 -5.18 11.74
CA ILE A 228 13.51 -5.92 12.36
C ILE A 228 12.92 -6.96 11.41
N PHE A 229 12.69 -6.59 10.14
CA PHE A 229 12.16 -7.51 9.14
C PHE A 229 13.11 -8.70 8.92
N LEU A 230 14.41 -8.44 8.73
CA LEU A 230 15.41 -9.49 8.50
C LEU A 230 15.58 -10.40 9.72
N GLU A 231 15.62 -9.85 10.94
CA GLU A 231 15.77 -10.60 12.19
C GLU A 231 14.59 -11.54 12.45
N ASN A 232 13.39 -11.20 11.96
CA ASN A 232 12.18 -12.03 12.09
C ASN A 232 11.96 -12.96 10.88
N GLY A 233 12.93 -13.04 9.96
CA GLY A 233 12.86 -13.94 8.80
C GLY A 233 11.85 -13.52 7.74
N ILE A 234 11.47 -12.25 7.69
CA ILE A 234 10.59 -11.71 6.64
C ILE A 234 11.39 -11.59 5.35
N ASP A 235 10.81 -12.10 4.25
CA ASP A 235 11.36 -11.94 2.89
C ASP A 235 11.31 -10.47 2.47
N LEU A 236 12.47 -9.81 2.57
CA LEU A 236 12.65 -8.38 2.38
C LEU A 236 13.53 -8.06 1.17
N THR A 237 12.99 -7.26 0.26
CA THR A 237 13.76 -6.52 -0.75
C THR A 237 13.93 -5.08 -0.27
N TYR A 238 15.11 -4.76 0.26
CA TYR A 238 15.45 -3.43 0.77
C TYR A 238 16.32 -2.64 -0.19
N ASN A 239 15.98 -1.37 -0.40
CA ASN A 239 16.74 -0.47 -1.24
C ASN A 239 16.89 0.91 -0.61
N GLU A 240 18.00 1.57 -0.92
CA GLU A 240 18.20 3.00 -0.70
C GLU A 240 18.63 3.62 -2.04
N GLY A 241 18.29 4.87 -2.27
CA GLY A 241 18.79 5.62 -3.41
C GLY A 241 18.67 7.12 -3.17
N THR A 242 19.36 7.90 -3.99
CA THR A 242 19.30 9.36 -3.92
C THR A 242 17.86 9.86 -4.09
N GLY A 243 17.47 10.81 -3.25
CA GLY A 243 16.18 11.46 -3.18
C GLY A 243 15.79 11.78 -1.74
N ASP A 244 14.90 12.76 -1.58
CA ASP A 244 14.35 13.17 -0.29
C ASP A 244 12.89 12.65 -0.18
N HIS A 245 12.11 13.23 0.72
CA HIS A 245 10.72 12.91 0.97
C HIS A 245 9.78 13.55 -0.07
N ASP A 246 9.95 13.16 -1.34
CA ASP A 246 9.29 13.80 -2.48
C ASP A 246 8.72 12.82 -3.53
N TRP A 247 7.88 13.37 -4.40
CA TRP A 247 7.19 12.61 -5.45
C TRP A 247 8.09 12.09 -6.56
N ASP A 248 9.24 12.72 -6.82
CA ASP A 248 10.19 12.26 -7.85
C ASP A 248 10.86 10.95 -7.41
N PHE A 249 11.22 10.88 -6.13
CA PHE A 249 11.67 9.64 -5.49
C PHE A 249 10.55 8.58 -5.56
N TRP A 250 9.33 8.90 -5.13
CA TRP A 250 8.24 7.92 -5.08
C TRP A 250 7.81 7.41 -6.47
N ASP A 251 7.79 8.24 -7.52
CA ASP A 251 7.51 7.79 -8.89
C ASP A 251 8.59 6.83 -9.42
N THR A 252 9.85 7.11 -9.09
CA THR A 252 10.96 6.23 -9.48
C THR A 252 10.87 4.86 -8.79
N TRP A 253 10.59 4.88 -7.49
CA TRP A 253 10.61 3.66 -6.68
C TRP A 253 9.32 2.85 -6.77
N ILE A 254 8.16 3.46 -7.01
CA ILE A 254 6.94 2.69 -7.28
C ILE A 254 7.10 1.86 -8.55
N LYS A 255 7.73 2.39 -9.61
CA LYS A 255 8.02 1.59 -10.82
C LYS A 255 8.85 0.35 -10.49
N LYS A 256 9.93 0.51 -9.71
CA LYS A 256 10.79 -0.61 -9.28
C LYS A 256 10.03 -1.61 -8.40
N ALA A 257 9.15 -1.14 -7.52
CA ALA A 257 8.31 -2.01 -6.70
C ALA A 257 7.31 -2.81 -7.55
N LEU A 258 6.75 -2.20 -8.60
CA LEU A 258 5.90 -2.92 -9.56
C LEU A 258 6.71 -3.92 -10.42
N ASP A 259 8.00 -3.67 -10.66
CA ASP A 259 8.92 -4.63 -11.28
C ASP A 259 9.23 -5.83 -10.37
N TRP A 260 9.10 -5.66 -9.04
CA TRP A 260 9.32 -6.71 -8.05
C TRP A 260 8.09 -7.60 -7.78
N LEU A 261 6.87 -7.08 -7.96
CA LEU A 261 5.65 -7.85 -7.75
C LEU A 261 5.59 -9.09 -8.67
N PRO A 262 4.98 -10.21 -8.23
CA PRO A 262 4.85 -11.43 -9.02
C PRO A 262 3.75 -11.28 -10.09
N LEU A 263 3.99 -10.41 -11.06
CA LEU A 263 3.06 -10.11 -12.15
C LEU A 263 3.43 -10.93 -13.37
N ASP A 264 2.42 -11.22 -14.19
CA ASP A 264 2.63 -11.98 -15.42
C ASP A 264 3.29 -11.07 -16.46
N GLU A 265 4.12 -11.63 -17.35
CA GLU A 265 4.67 -10.86 -18.46
C GLU A 265 3.54 -10.31 -19.33
N SER A 266 3.53 -9.00 -19.54
CA SER A 266 2.46 -8.29 -20.22
C SER A 266 3.05 -7.44 -21.33
N SER A 267 2.38 -7.42 -22.49
CA SER A 267 2.70 -6.48 -23.57
C SER A 267 1.84 -5.23 -23.42
N ALA A 268 2.46 -4.06 -23.60
CA ALA A 268 1.72 -2.82 -23.69
C ALA A 268 0.84 -2.86 -24.95
N GLY A 269 -0.46 -2.63 -24.78
CA GLY A 269 -1.40 -2.44 -25.88
C GLY A 269 -1.06 -1.19 -26.69
N VAL A 270 -1.81 -0.95 -27.76
CA VAL A 270 -1.62 0.27 -28.56
C VAL A 270 -2.19 1.47 -27.81
N ASN A 271 -1.38 2.51 -27.64
CA ASN A 271 -1.82 3.81 -27.10
C ASN A 271 -0.95 4.94 -27.66
N SER A 272 -1.28 6.20 -27.33
CA SER A 272 -0.56 7.38 -27.85
C SER A 272 0.94 7.41 -27.49
N GLY A 273 1.36 6.69 -26.45
CA GLY A 273 2.76 6.52 -26.05
C GLY A 273 3.42 5.24 -26.56
N ASN A 274 2.69 4.37 -27.26
CA ASN A 274 3.16 3.07 -27.77
C ASN A 274 2.45 2.73 -29.09
N ILE A 275 2.81 3.47 -30.14
CA ILE A 275 2.38 3.19 -31.52
C ILE A 275 3.34 2.16 -32.10
N ARG A 276 2.95 0.88 -32.11
CA ARG A 276 3.69 -0.15 -32.85
C ARG A 276 3.23 -0.09 -34.31
N ALA A 277 4.14 0.32 -35.19
CA ALA A 277 3.97 0.31 -36.64
C ALA A 277 3.97 -1.12 -37.20
#